data_AF-A0A3P9ANT7-F1
#
_entry.id   AF-A0A3P9ANT7-F1
#
_cell.length_a   1.000
_cell.length_b   1.000
_cell.length_c   1.000
_cell.angle_alpha   90.00
_cell.angle_beta   90.00
_cell.angle_gamma   90.00
#
_symmetry.space_group_name_H-M   'P 1'
#
loop_
_entity.id
_entity.type
_entity.pdbx_description
1 polymer ?
#
loop_
_entity_poly.entity_id
_entity_poly.type
_entity_poly.pdbx_seq_one_letter_code
_entity_poly.pdbx_strand_id
1 'polypeptide(L)'
;MKTVALLFFAFVLVYTAPTQNDEYHILRNIINNVFVYKYCKKNDIMVPSGFDKSHCISTGPEDFCIAEEILSKMNSTKYVIPENILKIDRLLIQYNKFHPTNCTVTLNKDEEQLRDLLKDLGCCAQFKYSRLNHKRAQTSEFGLLMWV
;
A
#
# COMPACT_ATOMS: atom_id res chain seq x y z
N MET A 1 -23.72 18.78 51.23
CA MET A 1 -24.08 17.94 50.07
C MET A 1 -23.05 18.20 48.98
N LYS A 2 -22.48 17.15 48.38
CA LYS A 2 -21.36 17.23 47.43
C LYS A 2 -21.90 17.45 46.02
N THR A 3 -21.58 18.59 45.40
CA THR A 3 -21.82 18.81 43.96
C THR A 3 -20.63 18.27 43.18
N VAL A 4 -20.84 17.14 42.51
CA VAL A 4 -19.89 16.56 41.56
C VAL A 4 -20.15 17.20 40.21
N ALA A 5 -19.25 18.06 39.75
CA ALA A 5 -19.24 18.56 38.38
C ALA A 5 -18.69 17.45 37.47
N LEU A 6 -19.56 16.84 36.67
CA LEU A 6 -19.16 15.92 35.61
C LEU A 6 -18.66 16.73 34.41
N LEU A 7 -17.34 16.83 34.27
CA LEU A 7 -16.69 17.29 33.05
C LEU A 7 -16.74 16.16 32.02
N PHE A 8 -17.68 16.27 31.07
CA PHE A 8 -17.66 15.44 29.86
C PHE A 8 -16.53 15.93 28.96
N PHE A 9 -15.34 15.33 29.07
CA PHE A 9 -14.34 15.41 28.02
C PHE A 9 -14.81 14.57 26.84
N ALA A 10 -15.52 15.21 25.91
CA ALA A 10 -15.69 14.66 24.58
C ALA A 10 -14.32 14.68 23.88
N PHE A 11 -13.56 13.60 24.03
CA PHE A 11 -12.46 13.31 23.12
C PHE A 11 -13.09 13.04 21.75
N VAL A 12 -13.22 14.09 20.94
CA VAL A 12 -13.41 13.93 19.50
C VAL A 12 -12.12 13.29 19.01
N LEU A 13 -12.10 11.97 18.94
CA LEU A 13 -11.19 11.23 18.08
C LEU A 13 -11.48 11.73 16.68
N VAL A 14 -10.73 12.77 16.26
CA VAL A 14 -10.73 13.26 14.88
C VAL A 14 -10.14 12.13 14.06
N TYR A 15 -10.98 11.17 13.69
CA TYR A 15 -10.69 10.21 12.65
C TYR A 15 -10.72 11.02 11.35
N THR A 16 -9.62 11.71 11.04
CA THR A 16 -9.47 12.32 9.72
C THR A 16 -9.52 11.18 8.73
N ALA A 17 -10.62 11.08 8.00
CA ALA A 17 -10.78 10.07 6.96
C ALA A 17 -9.55 10.15 6.03
N PRO A 18 -8.91 9.01 5.72
CA PRO A 18 -7.74 9.00 4.85
C PRO A 18 -8.05 9.72 3.54
N THR A 19 -7.23 10.70 3.15
CA THR A 19 -7.51 11.54 1.97
C THR A 19 -6.88 10.94 0.71
N GLN A 20 -7.44 11.27 -0.46
CA GLN A 20 -6.85 10.87 -1.75
C GLN A 20 -5.40 11.39 -1.92
N ASN A 21 -5.01 12.46 -1.21
CA ASN A 21 -3.64 12.92 -1.17
C ASN A 21 -2.71 11.94 -0.42
N ASP A 22 -3.19 11.35 0.67
CA ASP A 22 -2.45 10.35 1.44
C ASP A 22 -2.23 9.08 0.62
N GLU A 23 -3.26 8.61 -0.10
CA GLU A 23 -3.16 7.46 -1.01
C GLU A 23 -2.09 7.69 -2.10
N TYR A 24 -2.07 8.89 -2.68
CA TYR A 24 -1.07 9.28 -3.67
C TYR A 24 0.36 9.23 -3.12
N HIS A 25 0.57 9.74 -1.90
CA HIS A 25 1.89 9.71 -1.25
C HIS A 25 2.32 8.28 -0.91
N ILE A 26 1.39 7.43 -0.47
CA ILE A 26 1.65 6.01 -0.18
C ILE A 26 2.14 5.30 -1.45
N LEU A 27 1.42 5.44 -2.57
CA LEU A 27 1.81 4.83 -3.85
C LEU A 27 3.18 5.31 -4.32
N ARG A 28 3.46 6.62 -4.22
CA ARG A 28 4.79 7.17 -4.55
C ARG A 28 5.89 6.54 -3.70
N ASN A 29 5.64 6.36 -2.41
CA ASN A 29 6.61 5.77 -1.49
C ASN A 29 6.82 4.28 -1.75
N ILE A 30 5.79 3.52 -2.13
CA ILE A 30 5.93 2.13 -2.55
C ILE A 30 6.87 2.05 -3.77
N ILE A 31 6.61 2.86 -4.81
CA ILE A 31 7.44 2.90 -6.02
C ILE A 31 8.91 3.22 -5.68
N ASN A 32 9.15 4.22 -4.83
CA ASN A 32 10.50 4.60 -4.43
C ASN A 32 11.23 3.48 -3.68
N ASN A 33 10.58 2.83 -2.70
CA ASN A 33 11.22 1.76 -1.93
C ASN A 33 11.49 0.50 -2.77
N VAL A 34 10.58 0.16 -3.70
CA VAL A 34 10.80 -0.91 -4.69
C VAL A 34 11.98 -0.58 -5.60
N PHE A 35 12.05 0.67 -6.09
CA PHE A 35 13.16 1.11 -6.95
C PHE A 35 14.49 1.00 -6.22
N VAL A 36 14.60 1.46 -4.97
CA VAL A 36 15.82 1.32 -4.16
C VAL A 36 16.18 -0.15 -3.97
N TYR A 37 15.20 -1.02 -3.68
CA TYR A 37 15.43 -2.46 -3.53
C TYR A 37 16.01 -3.11 -4.80
N LYS A 38 15.61 -2.66 -6.00
CA LYS A 38 16.17 -3.16 -7.27
C LYS A 38 17.70 -3.04 -7.36
N TYR A 39 18.30 -2.12 -6.62
CA TYR A 39 19.74 -1.90 -6.54
C TYR A 39 20.41 -2.55 -5.32
N CYS A 40 19.63 -3.09 -4.38
CA CYS A 40 20.18 -3.95 -3.33
C CYS A 40 20.59 -5.30 -3.95
N LYS A 41 21.76 -5.82 -3.55
CA LYS A 41 22.34 -7.07 -4.07
C LYS A 41 21.33 -8.23 -4.06
N LYS A 42 21.50 -9.15 -5.02
CA LYS A 42 20.73 -10.41 -5.18
C LYS A 42 20.45 -11.05 -3.83
N ASN A 43 19.21 -10.93 -3.38
CA ASN A 43 18.66 -11.76 -2.33
C ASN A 43 17.83 -12.82 -3.04
N ASP A 44 18.30 -14.06 -3.04
CA ASP A 44 17.59 -15.23 -3.61
C ASP A 44 16.47 -15.68 -2.66
N ILE A 45 15.70 -14.73 -2.14
CA ILE A 45 14.58 -15.02 -1.25
C ILE A 45 13.40 -15.43 -2.11
N MET A 46 12.90 -16.64 -1.87
CA MET A 46 11.69 -17.15 -2.49
C MET A 46 10.48 -16.78 -1.64
N VAL A 47 9.38 -16.47 -2.30
CA VAL A 47 8.09 -16.14 -1.70
C VAL A 47 6.99 -16.88 -2.44
N PRO A 48 5.83 -17.14 -1.81
CA PRO A 48 4.68 -17.71 -2.50
C PRO A 48 4.31 -16.85 -3.72
N SER A 49 4.15 -17.48 -4.88
CA SER A 49 3.58 -16.82 -6.05
C SER A 49 2.07 -16.65 -5.85
N GLY A 50 1.56 -15.50 -6.29
CA GLY A 50 0.13 -15.20 -6.11
C GLY A 50 -0.26 -13.78 -6.48
N PHE A 51 0.70 -12.86 -6.55
CA PHE A 51 0.46 -11.52 -7.05
C PHE A 51 0.31 -11.53 -8.57
N ASP A 52 -0.84 -11.07 -9.09
CA ASP A 52 -1.06 -10.92 -10.52
C ASP A 52 -1.00 -9.44 -10.92
N LYS A 53 0.08 -9.03 -11.59
CA LYS A 53 0.25 -7.66 -12.10
C LYS A 53 -0.90 -7.24 -13.01
N SER A 54 -1.36 -8.13 -13.89
CA SER A 54 -2.38 -7.80 -14.90
C SER A 54 -3.72 -7.55 -14.23
N HIS A 55 -4.08 -8.43 -13.29
CA HIS A 55 -5.25 -8.26 -12.44
C HIS A 55 -5.14 -6.96 -11.63
N CYS A 56 -4.02 -6.72 -10.95
CA CYS A 56 -3.77 -5.53 -10.15
C CYS A 56 -3.99 -4.23 -10.95
N ILE A 57 -3.49 -4.17 -12.19
CA ILE A 57 -3.70 -3.03 -13.09
C ILE A 57 -5.19 -2.82 -13.40
N SER A 58 -5.91 -3.90 -13.69
CA SER A 58 -7.29 -3.88 -14.21
C SER A 58 -8.39 -3.69 -13.14
N THR A 59 -8.43 -4.53 -12.11
CA THR A 59 -9.59 -4.71 -11.22
C THR A 59 -9.42 -4.03 -9.87
N GLY A 60 -8.18 -3.74 -9.42
CA GLY A 60 -7.96 -2.80 -8.33
C GLY A 60 -7.10 -3.31 -7.16
N PRO A 61 -7.48 -3.00 -5.91
CA PRO A 61 -6.62 -3.02 -4.72
C PRO A 61 -6.37 -4.41 -4.10
N GLU A 62 -7.09 -5.43 -4.56
CA GLU A 62 -7.06 -6.79 -3.99
C GLU A 62 -5.66 -7.42 -4.06
N ASP A 63 -4.91 -7.15 -5.13
CA ASP A 63 -3.53 -7.62 -5.28
C ASP A 63 -2.54 -6.90 -4.35
N PHE A 64 -2.84 -5.69 -3.87
CA PHE A 64 -2.04 -5.04 -2.82
C PHE A 64 -2.20 -5.73 -1.46
N CYS A 65 -3.37 -6.31 -1.20
CA CYS A 65 -3.58 -7.19 -0.05
C CYS A 65 -2.75 -8.47 -0.18
N ILE A 66 -2.75 -9.11 -1.35
CA ILE A 66 -1.94 -10.33 -1.58
C ILE A 66 -0.46 -10.05 -1.33
N ALA A 67 0.07 -8.95 -1.87
CA ALA A 67 1.46 -8.55 -1.63
C ALA A 67 1.73 -8.28 -0.14
N GLU A 68 0.81 -7.64 0.57
CA GLU A 68 0.91 -7.39 2.02
C GLU A 68 0.94 -8.69 2.83
N GLU A 69 0.04 -9.63 2.54
CA GLU A 69 -0.02 -10.91 3.25
C GLU A 69 1.26 -11.75 3.00
N ILE A 70 1.84 -11.70 1.80
CA ILE A 70 3.13 -12.34 1.50
C ILE A 70 4.27 -11.70 2.30
N LEU A 71 4.41 -10.37 2.23
CA LEU A 71 5.54 -9.66 2.88
C LEU A 71 5.44 -9.68 4.41
N SER A 72 4.23 -9.56 4.98
CA SER A 72 4.01 -9.65 6.43
C SER A 72 4.36 -11.04 6.97
N LYS A 73 4.08 -12.11 6.22
CA LYS A 73 4.50 -13.47 6.61
C LYS A 73 6.01 -13.65 6.51
N MET A 74 6.69 -13.01 5.56
CA MET A 74 8.16 -13.00 5.56
C MET A 74 8.71 -12.44 6.87
N ASN A 75 8.08 -11.41 7.46
CA ASN A 75 8.45 -10.84 8.76
C ASN A 75 8.47 -11.85 9.91
N SER A 76 7.80 -12.99 9.75
CA SER A 76 7.76 -14.08 10.73
C SER A 76 8.79 -15.20 10.48
N THR A 77 9.59 -15.11 9.41
CA THR A 77 10.51 -16.18 8.98
C THR A 77 11.97 -15.96 9.38
N LYS A 78 12.85 -16.94 9.10
CA LYS A 78 14.29 -16.94 9.45
C LYS A 78 15.17 -15.98 8.64
N TYR A 79 14.62 -15.27 7.64
CA TYR A 79 15.43 -14.39 6.79
C TYR A 79 15.78 -13.08 7.49
N VAL A 80 16.99 -12.56 7.25
CA VAL A 80 17.30 -11.17 7.58
C VAL A 80 16.60 -10.28 6.57
N ILE A 81 15.53 -9.62 7.00
CA ILE A 81 14.66 -8.86 6.10
C ILE A 81 15.26 -7.47 5.87
N PRO A 82 15.46 -7.06 4.61
CA PRO A 82 15.92 -5.72 4.30
C PRO A 82 14.92 -4.67 4.79
N GLU A 83 15.40 -3.57 5.34
CA GLU A 83 14.56 -2.49 5.91
C GLU A 83 13.54 -1.95 4.90
N ASN A 84 13.87 -1.93 3.61
CA ASN A 84 12.96 -1.50 2.54
C ASN A 84 11.73 -2.42 2.42
N ILE A 85 11.87 -3.73 2.68
CA ILE A 85 10.74 -4.66 2.66
C ILE A 85 9.80 -4.36 3.81
N LEU A 86 10.32 -4.11 5.01
CA LEU A 86 9.53 -3.69 6.18
C LEU A 86 8.80 -2.37 5.92
N LYS A 87 9.44 -1.44 5.20
CA LYS A 87 8.81 -0.16 4.80
C LYS A 87 7.69 -0.40 3.79
N ILE A 88 7.92 -1.24 2.79
CA ILE A 88 6.91 -1.58 1.77
C ILE A 88 5.71 -2.24 2.45
N ASP A 89 5.92 -3.25 3.30
CA ASP A 89 4.87 -3.93 4.07
C ASP A 89 3.97 -2.93 4.83
N ARG A 90 4.57 -2.02 5.60
CA ARG A 90 3.82 -0.96 6.31
C ARG A 90 3.03 -0.04 5.38
N LEU A 91 3.59 0.29 4.22
CA LEU A 91 2.91 1.12 3.22
C LEU A 91 1.73 0.38 2.57
N LEU A 92 1.86 -0.93 2.36
CA LEU A 92 0.76 -1.77 1.86
C LEU A 92 -0.36 -1.86 2.89
N ILE A 93 -0.06 -2.05 4.17
CA ILE A 93 -1.05 -1.98 5.26
C ILE A 93 -1.79 -0.64 5.25
N GLN A 94 -1.07 0.47 5.04
CA GLN A 94 -1.71 1.78 4.94
C GLN A 94 -2.58 1.90 3.68
N TYR A 95 -2.11 1.42 2.54
CA TYR A 95 -2.86 1.43 1.28
C TYR A 95 -4.16 0.61 1.39
N ASN A 96 -4.11 -0.57 1.99
CA ASN A 96 -5.25 -1.46 2.15
C ASN A 96 -6.33 -0.87 3.09
N LYS A 97 -6.02 0.14 3.90
CA LYS A 97 -7.05 0.89 4.67
C LYS A 97 -7.94 1.77 3.79
N PHE A 98 -7.43 2.26 2.66
CA PHE A 98 -8.23 2.99 1.68
C PHE A 98 -9.12 2.05 0.88
N HIS A 99 -8.70 0.80 0.79
CA HIS A 99 -9.30 -0.22 -0.05
C HIS A 99 -9.43 -1.55 0.70
N PRO A 100 -10.31 -1.62 1.71
CA PRO A 100 -10.44 -2.80 2.54
C PRO A 100 -10.93 -3.99 1.71
N THR A 101 -10.04 -4.95 1.49
CA THR A 101 -10.31 -6.22 0.79
C THR A 101 -9.79 -7.38 1.62
N ASN A 102 -10.52 -8.49 1.62
CA ASN A 102 -10.03 -9.74 2.20
C ASN A 102 -9.36 -10.54 1.09
N CYS A 103 -8.04 -10.69 1.16
CA CYS A 103 -7.30 -11.61 0.32
C CYS A 103 -7.00 -12.91 1.08
N THR A 104 -6.64 -13.96 0.34
CA THR A 104 -6.18 -15.21 0.94
C THR A 104 -5.00 -15.73 0.14
N VAL A 105 -3.82 -15.76 0.75
CA VAL A 105 -2.62 -16.32 0.13
C VAL A 105 -2.49 -17.80 0.48
N THR A 106 -2.59 -18.65 -0.54
CA THR A 106 -2.35 -20.10 -0.37
C THR A 106 -0.85 -20.37 -0.40
N LEU A 107 -0.28 -20.69 0.76
CA LEU A 107 1.17 -20.85 0.95
C LEU A 107 1.78 -22.10 0.29
N ASN A 108 0.95 -23.00 -0.25
CA ASN A 108 1.39 -24.28 -0.83
C ASN A 108 1.50 -24.24 -2.36
N LYS A 109 1.40 -23.05 -2.97
CA LYS A 109 1.53 -22.84 -4.42
C LYS A 109 3.00 -22.68 -4.82
N ASP A 110 3.24 -22.63 -6.13
CA ASP A 110 4.52 -22.30 -6.75
C ASP A 110 5.18 -21.09 -6.07
N GLU A 111 6.51 -21.07 -6.01
CA GLU A 111 7.28 -19.96 -5.45
C GLU A 111 7.83 -19.07 -6.56
N GLU A 112 7.99 -17.78 -6.28
CA GLU A 112 8.69 -16.82 -7.13
C GLU A 112 9.79 -16.09 -6.35
N GLN A 113 10.72 -15.45 -7.07
CA GLN A 113 11.70 -14.60 -6.40
C GLN A 113 11.01 -13.35 -5.85
N LEU A 114 11.34 -12.94 -4.61
CA LEU A 114 10.86 -11.70 -4.01
C LEU A 114 11.08 -10.49 -4.94
N ARG A 115 12.18 -10.50 -5.71
CA ARG A 115 12.46 -9.43 -6.68
C ARG A 115 11.40 -9.32 -7.78
N ASP A 116 10.84 -10.45 -8.23
CA ASP A 116 9.83 -10.47 -9.26
C ASP A 116 8.49 -9.97 -8.72
N LEU A 117 8.09 -10.42 -7.53
CA LEU A 117 6.95 -9.86 -6.78
C LEU A 117 7.07 -8.34 -6.65
N LEU A 118 8.20 -7.84 -6.17
CA LEU A 118 8.40 -6.40 -5.95
C LEU A 118 8.41 -5.60 -7.26
N LYS A 119 8.97 -6.17 -8.33
CA LYS A 119 8.95 -5.54 -9.65
C LYS A 119 7.51 -5.38 -10.14
N ASP A 120 6.72 -6.43 -10.03
CA ASP A 120 5.33 -6.42 -10.49
C ASP A 120 4.44 -5.53 -9.60
N LEU A 121 4.66 -5.52 -8.29
CA LEU A 121 4.07 -4.56 -7.35
C LEU A 121 4.40 -3.11 -7.73
N GLY A 122 5.68 -2.82 -8.03
CA GLY A 122 6.12 -1.50 -8.46
C GLY A 122 5.43 -1.04 -9.74
N CYS A 123 5.28 -1.93 -10.72
CA CYS A 123 4.54 -1.65 -11.95
C CYS A 123 3.06 -1.32 -11.67
N CYS A 124 2.39 -2.11 -10.82
CA CYS A 124 1.01 -1.83 -10.47
C CYS A 124 0.85 -0.51 -9.71
N ALA A 125 1.71 -0.25 -8.72
CA ALA A 125 1.72 1.01 -7.97
C ALA A 125 1.94 2.22 -8.89
N GLN A 126 2.84 2.12 -9.86
CA GLN A 126 3.08 3.18 -10.85
C GLN A 126 1.86 3.44 -11.74
N PHE A 127 1.15 2.38 -12.14
CA PHE A 127 -0.08 2.52 -12.91
C PHE A 127 -1.18 3.23 -12.10
N LYS A 128 -1.42 2.80 -10.85
CA LYS A 128 -2.42 3.44 -9.97
C LYS A 128 -2.05 4.89 -9.64
N TYR A 129 -0.78 5.16 -9.36
CA TYR A 129 -0.26 6.50 -9.13
C TYR A 129 -0.53 7.43 -10.33
N SER A 130 -0.20 6.99 -11.54
CA SER A 130 -0.42 7.77 -12.77
C SER A 130 -1.91 8.08 -12.97
N ARG A 131 -2.79 7.10 -12.71
CA ARG A 131 -4.25 7.30 -12.80
C ARG A 131 -4.77 8.31 -11.78
N LEU A 132 -4.28 8.26 -10.53
CA LEU A 132 -4.63 9.24 -9.51
C LEU A 132 -4.09 10.64 -9.85
N ASN A 133 -2.86 10.73 -10.36
CA ASN A 133 -2.28 12.01 -10.77
C ASN A 133 -3.09 12.67 -11.89
N HIS A 134 -3.51 11.89 -12.89
CA HIS A 134 -4.36 12.40 -13.97
C HIS A 134 -5.72 12.90 -13.45
N LYS A 135 -6.36 12.16 -12.54
CA LYS A 135 -7.61 12.62 -11.90
C LYS A 135 -7.41 13.94 -11.17
N ARG A 136 -6.34 14.07 -10.38
CA ARG A 136 -6.03 15.30 -9.62
C ARG A 136 -5.81 16.51 -10.54
N ALA A 137 -5.11 16.32 -11.66
CA ALA A 137 -4.89 17.37 -12.66
C ALA A 137 -6.22 17.87 -13.25
N GLN A 138 -7.16 16.96 -13.58
CA GLN A 138 -8.49 17.33 -14.06
C GLN A 138 -9.29 18.12 -13.02
N THR A 139 -9.25 17.70 -11.74
CA THR A 139 -9.97 18.44 -10.67
C THR A 139 -9.43 19.84 -10.47
N SER A 140 -8.11 20.05 -10.63
CA SER A 140 -7.52 21.40 -10.56
C SER A 140 -7.91 22.29 -11.75
N GLU A 141 -8.05 21.74 -12.96
CA GLU A 141 -8.49 22.50 -14.13
C GLU A 141 -9.97 22.90 -14.03
N PHE A 142 -10.85 22.01 -13.57
CA PHE A 142 -12.26 22.33 -13.33
C PHE A 142 -12.45 23.33 -12.19
N GLY A 143 -11.62 23.28 -11.14
CA GLY A 143 -11.64 24.28 -10.06
C GLY A 143 -11.24 25.69 -10.51
N LEU A 144 -10.36 25.81 -11.51
CA LEU A 144 -9.97 27.08 -12.13
C LEU A 144 -11.06 27.62 -13.07
N LEU A 145 -11.77 26.75 -13.80
CA LEU A 145 -12.84 27.14 -14.73
C LEU A 145 -14.14 27.57 -14.05
N MET A 146 -14.37 27.18 -12.79
CA MET A 146 -15.54 27.61 -12.01
C MET A 146 -15.40 28.98 -11.33
N TRP A 147 -14.23 29.62 -11.45
CA TRP A 147 -13.94 30.94 -10.86
C TRP A 147 -13.72 32.05 -11.90
N VAL A 148 -14.06 31.79 -13.17
CA VAL A 148 -14.08 32.77 -14.27
C VAL A 148 -15.52 32.96 -14.73
#